data_AF-A0A7S0R4J1-F1
#
_entry.id   AF-A0A7S0R4J1-F1
#
_cell.length_a   1.000
_cell.length_b   1.000
_cell.length_c   1.000
_cell.angle_alpha   90.00
_cell.angle_beta   90.00
_cell.angle_gamma   90.00
#
_symmetry.space_group_name_H-M   'P 1'
#
loop_
_entity.id
_entity.type
_entity.pdbx_description
1 polymer ?
#
loop_
_entity_poly.entity_id
_entity_poly.type
_entity_poly.pdbx_seq_one_letter_code
_entity_poly.pdbx_strand_id
1 'polypeptide(L)'
;IGVHTDFFAAGGTSLNSIMVATRVTEMFNLGTKGVGLHKYATISELSDHLRTVAPIDQLLGALGDAGSRGIPVRKWPDDVRIMSFSQLQMYTLATIDPESCTYNEAVSLRIEGGV
;
A
#
# COMPACT_ATOMS: atom_id res chain seq x y z
N ILE A 1 16.76 -1.35 -16.92
CA ILE A 1 16.57 -0.12 -16.11
C ILE A 1 17.93 0.24 -15.52
N GLY A 2 18.40 1.46 -15.75
CA GLY A 2 19.65 1.97 -15.16
C GLY A 2 19.41 2.64 -13.80
N VAL A 3 20.47 2.89 -13.04
CA VAL A 3 20.34 3.48 -11.68
C VAL A 3 19.80 4.91 -11.66
N HIS A 4 19.97 5.65 -12.78
CA HIS A 4 19.45 7.00 -12.99
C HIS A 4 18.21 7.03 -13.89
N THR A 5 17.63 5.87 -14.22
CA THR A 5 16.36 5.85 -14.94
C THR A 5 15.26 6.37 -14.03
N ASP A 6 14.58 7.43 -14.47
CA ASP A 6 13.41 7.96 -13.78
C ASP A 6 12.23 6.98 -13.92
N PHE A 7 11.65 6.62 -12.78
CA PHE A 7 10.57 5.65 -12.68
C PHE A 7 9.31 6.05 -13.46
N PHE A 8 8.93 7.33 -13.43
CA PHE A 8 7.71 7.81 -14.09
C PHE A 8 7.93 8.03 -15.58
N ALA A 9 9.11 8.52 -15.99
CA ALA A 9 9.50 8.62 -17.39
C ALA A 9 9.56 7.23 -18.07
N ALA A 10 9.86 6.18 -17.32
CA ALA A 10 9.84 4.80 -17.79
C ALA A 10 8.42 4.17 -17.83
N GLY A 11 7.35 4.93 -17.53
CA GLY A 11 5.96 4.46 -17.54
C GLY A 11 5.44 3.94 -16.20
N GLY A 12 6.14 4.20 -15.10
CA GLY A 12 5.67 3.88 -13.76
C GLY A 12 4.41 4.66 -13.38
N THR A 13 3.45 3.99 -12.74
CA THR A 13 2.21 4.60 -12.26
C THR A 13 2.20 4.74 -10.73
N SER A 14 1.20 5.43 -10.18
CA SER A 14 0.98 5.52 -8.73
C SER A 14 0.82 4.14 -8.07
N LEU A 15 0.11 3.20 -8.72
CA LEU A 15 -0.05 1.86 -8.19
C LEU A 15 1.28 1.11 -8.15
N ASN A 16 2.08 1.19 -9.23
CA ASN A 16 3.43 0.61 -9.24
C ASN A 16 4.34 1.27 -8.19
N SER A 17 4.22 2.58 -7.99
CA SER A 17 4.98 3.30 -6.98
C SER A 17 4.68 2.77 -5.58
N ILE A 18 3.39 2.57 -5.25
CA ILE A 18 2.97 2.01 -3.96
C ILE A 18 3.52 0.58 -3.82
N MET A 19 3.39 -0.26 -4.85
CA MET A 19 3.89 -1.64 -4.81
C MET A 19 5.41 -1.71 -4.60
N VAL A 20 6.19 -0.86 -5.27
CA VAL A 20 7.65 -0.79 -5.06
C VAL A 20 7.96 -0.32 -3.66
N ALA A 21 7.28 0.73 -3.17
CA ALA A 21 7.48 1.23 -1.81
C ALA A 21 7.19 0.15 -0.76
N THR A 22 6.08 -0.58 -0.89
CA THR A 22 5.73 -1.71 -0.01
C THR A 22 6.83 -2.77 -0.03
N ARG A 23 7.27 -3.20 -1.22
CA ARG A 23 8.31 -4.25 -1.34
C ARG A 23 9.65 -3.83 -0.78
N VAL A 24 10.09 -2.60 -1.05
CA VAL A 24 11.35 -2.07 -0.49
C VAL A 24 11.27 -2.00 1.03
N THR A 25 10.15 -1.52 1.57
CA THR A 25 9.91 -1.48 3.01
C THR A 25 9.94 -2.87 3.65
N GLU A 26 9.33 -3.87 3.02
CA GLU A 26 9.32 -5.25 3.49
C GLU A 26 10.71 -5.88 3.42
N MET A 27 11.40 -5.75 2.28
CA MET A 27 12.73 -6.32 2.06
C MET A 27 13.80 -5.79 3.03
N PHE A 28 13.69 -4.52 3.41
CA PHE A 28 14.64 -3.87 4.32
C PHE A 28 14.08 -3.67 5.74
N ASN A 29 12.89 -4.19 6.02
CA ASN A 29 12.23 -4.12 7.32
C ASN A 29 12.13 -2.69 7.91
N LEU A 30 11.75 -1.72 7.05
CA LEU A 30 11.83 -0.28 7.36
C LEU A 30 10.60 0.30 8.08
N GLY A 31 9.53 -0.49 8.23
CA GLY A 31 8.27 -0.02 8.83
C GLY A 31 7.61 1.10 8.02
N THR A 32 7.07 2.14 8.65
CA THR A 32 6.37 3.23 7.94
C THR A 32 7.31 4.33 7.42
N LYS A 33 8.64 4.13 7.49
CA LYS A 33 9.60 5.14 7.08
C LYS A 33 9.48 5.35 5.56
N GLY A 34 9.02 6.55 5.19
CA GLY A 34 8.50 6.91 3.85
C GLY A 34 9.45 6.58 2.70
N VAL A 35 9.29 5.37 2.15
CA VAL A 35 9.75 5.03 0.81
C VAL A 35 8.72 5.59 -0.16
N GLY A 36 9.14 6.50 -1.03
CA GLY A 36 8.24 7.15 -1.97
C GLY A 36 8.96 7.51 -3.27
N LEU A 37 8.63 6.80 -4.35
CA LEU A 37 9.19 7.07 -5.67
C LEU A 37 8.77 8.46 -6.21
N HIS A 38 7.71 9.07 -5.67
CA HIS A 38 7.33 10.45 -5.98
C HIS A 38 8.42 11.49 -5.62
N LYS A 39 9.26 11.18 -4.62
CA LYS A 39 10.32 12.07 -4.15
C LYS A 39 11.71 11.59 -4.56
N TYR A 40 11.89 10.28 -4.69
CA TYR A 40 13.15 9.63 -5.07
C TYR A 40 12.87 8.75 -6.29
N ALA A 41 12.77 9.35 -7.47
CA ALA A 41 12.23 8.70 -8.67
C ALA A 41 13.25 7.77 -9.34
N THR A 42 14.53 7.88 -9.00
CA THR A 42 15.59 6.99 -9.50
C THR A 42 16.08 6.02 -8.43
N ILE A 43 16.70 4.91 -8.85
CA ILE A 43 17.31 3.94 -7.93
C ILE A 43 18.44 4.59 -7.13
N SER A 44 19.22 5.48 -7.75
CA SER A 44 20.32 6.21 -7.09
C SER A 44 19.78 7.05 -5.92
N GLU A 45 18.79 7.91 -6.19
CA GLU A 45 18.20 8.78 -5.17
C GLU A 45 17.52 7.97 -4.06
N LEU A 46 16.83 6.89 -4.43
CA LEU A 46 16.20 6.01 -3.45
C LEU A 46 17.24 5.31 -2.58
N SER A 47 18.36 4.84 -3.16
CA SER A 47 19.44 4.22 -2.41
C SER A 47 20.09 5.19 -1.43
N ASP A 48 20.34 6.43 -1.86
CA ASP A 48 20.90 7.48 -1.01
C ASP A 48 19.96 7.79 0.16
N HIS A 49 18.66 7.92 -0.11
CA HIS A 49 17.65 8.08 0.94
C HIS A 49 17.65 6.91 1.93
N LEU A 50 17.66 5.66 1.45
CA LEU A 50 17.66 4.48 2.32
C LEU A 50 18.88 4.45 3.27
N ARG A 51 20.05 4.90 2.82
CA ARG A 51 21.25 5.03 3.67
C ARG A 51 21.10 6.05 4.78
N THR A 52 20.21 7.06 4.63
CA THR A 52 19.88 7.99 5.72
C THR A 52 18.88 7.41 6.72
N VAL A 53 18.10 6.41 6.29
CA VAL A 53 17.00 5.83 7.07
C VAL A 53 17.49 4.76 8.05
N ALA A 54 18.51 3.99 7.65
CA ALA A 54 19.16 2.96 8.45
C ALA A 54 20.61 2.71 8.00
N PRO A 55 21.52 2.29 8.91
CA PRO A 55 22.88 1.88 8.54
C PRO A 55 22.89 0.74 7.53
N ILE A 56 23.90 0.70 6.67
CA ILE A 56 23.99 -0.29 5.60
C ILE A 56 24.04 -1.73 6.14
N ASP A 57 24.71 -1.96 7.28
CA ASP A 57 24.79 -3.28 7.91
C ASP A 57 23.42 -3.78 8.37
N GLN A 58 22.55 -2.87 8.82
CA GLN A 58 21.17 -3.20 9.20
C GLN A 58 20.32 -3.50 7.95
N LEU A 59 20.46 -2.71 6.89
CA LEU A 59 19.77 -2.96 5.62
C LEU A 59 20.17 -4.31 5.03
N LEU A 60 21.47 -4.62 5.04
CA LEU A 60 22.00 -5.89 4.54
C LEU A 60 21.61 -7.06 5.43
N GLY A 61 21.61 -6.90 6.76
CA GLY A 61 21.17 -7.93 7.70
C GLY A 61 19.67 -8.25 7.61
N ALA A 62 18.85 -7.30 7.15
CA ALA A 62 17.43 -7.52 6.88
C ALA A 62 17.17 -8.31 5.57
N LEU A 63 18.13 -8.31 4.64
CA LEU A 63 18.05 -9.10 3.40
C LEU A 63 18.12 -10.59 3.73
N GLY A 64 16.95 -11.24 3.84
CA GLY A 64 16.81 -12.65 4.18
C GLY A 64 15.84 -12.91 5.33
N ASP A 65 15.57 -11.89 6.16
CA ASP A 65 14.50 -11.89 7.17
C ASP A 65 13.23 -11.20 6.64
N ALA A 66 13.06 -11.21 5.31
CA ALA A 66 11.90 -10.64 4.61
C ALA A 66 10.65 -11.51 4.80
N GLY A 67 10.36 -11.91 6.04
CA GLY A 67 9.01 -12.31 6.43
C GLY A 67 8.15 -11.07 6.37
N SER A 68 7.11 -11.06 5.53
CA SER A 68 6.15 -9.97 5.52
C SER A 68 5.67 -9.80 6.97
N ARG A 69 5.98 -8.64 7.56
CA ARG A 69 5.29 -8.21 8.78
C ARG A 69 3.89 -7.81 8.30
N GLY A 70 3.08 -8.83 8.02
CA GLY A 70 1.69 -8.67 7.69
C GLY A 70 1.03 -7.79 8.74
N ILE A 71 0.01 -7.05 8.33
CA ILE A 71 -0.77 -6.24 9.26
C ILE A 71 -1.16 -7.15 10.43
N PRO A 72 -0.73 -6.85 11.67
CA PRO A 72 -0.97 -7.75 12.78
C PRO A 72 -2.48 -7.96 12.90
N VAL A 73 -2.92 -9.21 12.78
CA VAL A 73 -4.34 -9.55 12.93
C VAL A 73 -4.72 -9.26 14.38
N ARG A 74 -5.40 -8.13 14.58
CA ARG A 74 -5.93 -7.79 15.89
C ARG A 74 -7.15 -8.68 16.15
N LYS A 75 -7.06 -9.56 17.14
CA LYS A 75 -8.23 -10.27 17.66
C LYS A 75 -9.11 -9.25 18.39
N TRP A 76 -10.32 -9.08 17.89
CA TRP A 76 -11.33 -8.26 18.55
C TRP A 76 -12.26 -9.18 19.37
N PRO A 77 -12.75 -8.71 20.53
CA PRO A 77 -13.86 -9.36 21.21
C PRO A 77 -15.06 -9.55 20.26
N ASP A 78 -15.78 -10.67 20.40
CA ASP A 78 -16.89 -11.02 19.49
C ASP A 78 -18.03 -9.98 19.51
N ASP A 79 -18.12 -9.18 20.56
CA ASP A 79 -19.14 -8.15 20.80
C ASP A 79 -18.76 -6.76 20.27
N VAL A 80 -17.53 -6.55 19.79
CA VAL A 80 -17.06 -5.24 19.33
C VAL A 80 -16.81 -5.22 17.82
N ARG A 81 -17.63 -4.46 17.09
CA ARG A 81 -17.39 -4.14 15.67
C ARG A 81 -16.95 -2.68 15.52
N ILE A 82 -15.63 -2.46 15.44
CA ILE A 82 -15.10 -1.11 15.17
C ILE A 82 -15.18 -0.85 13.68
N MET A 83 -15.88 0.21 13.31
CA MET A 83 -15.88 0.74 11.95
C MET A 83 -14.58 1.51 11.69
N SER A 84 -14.01 1.34 10.50
CA SER A 84 -13.02 2.29 9.99
C SER A 84 -13.67 3.67 9.87
N PHE A 85 -12.85 4.73 9.79
CA PHE A 85 -13.38 6.08 9.59
C PHE A 85 -14.27 6.18 8.34
N SER A 86 -13.85 5.54 7.23
CA SER A 86 -14.64 5.47 6.01
C SER A 86 -15.97 4.74 6.20
N GLN A 87 -15.97 3.63 6.95
CA GLN A 87 -17.19 2.88 7.26
C GLN A 87 -18.16 3.68 8.13
N LEU A 88 -17.65 4.36 9.17
CA LEU A 88 -18.46 5.22 10.03
C LEU A 88 -19.09 6.35 9.22
N GLN A 89 -18.31 7.01 8.35
CA GLN A 89 -18.83 8.06 7.47
C GLN A 89 -19.94 7.53 6.55
N MET A 90 -19.71 6.39 5.88
CA MET A 90 -20.73 5.78 5.02
C MET A 90 -21.97 5.37 5.79
N TYR A 91 -21.81 4.81 6.99
CA TYR A 91 -22.93 4.48 7.88
C TYR A 91 -23.73 5.73 8.26
N THR A 92 -23.06 6.79 8.69
CA THR A 92 -23.72 8.06 9.02
C THR A 92 -24.51 8.60 7.83
N LEU A 93 -23.94 8.59 6.61
CA LEU A 93 -24.64 9.02 5.40
C LEU A 93 -25.88 8.16 5.13
N ALA A 94 -25.77 6.84 5.27
CA ALA A 94 -26.90 5.91 5.10
C ALA A 94 -27.99 6.10 6.17
N THR A 95 -27.64 6.54 7.39
CA THR A 95 -28.67 6.84 8.43
C THR A 95 -29.41 8.15 8.19
N ILE A 96 -28.81 9.10 7.46
CA ILE A 96 -29.42 10.40 7.15
C ILE A 96 -30.48 10.25 6.07
N ASP A 97 -30.21 9.46 5.03
CA ASP A 97 -31.14 9.20 3.93
C ASP A 97 -31.12 7.70 3.56
N PRO A 98 -31.93 6.87 4.24
CA PRO A 98 -31.90 5.41 4.08
C PRO A 98 -32.35 4.90 2.70
N GLU A 99 -33.14 5.68 1.97
CA GLU A 99 -33.63 5.32 0.64
C GLU A 99 -32.65 5.74 -0.48
N SER A 100 -31.55 6.41 -0.12
CA SER A 100 -30.57 6.90 -1.08
C SER A 100 -29.76 5.78 -1.71
N CYS A 101 -29.72 5.75 -3.04
CA CYS A 101 -28.82 4.86 -3.80
C CYS A 101 -27.47 5.50 -4.14
N THR A 102 -27.15 6.68 -3.58
CA THR A 102 -25.98 7.50 -3.96
C THR A 102 -24.64 6.77 -3.84
N TYR A 103 -24.51 5.86 -2.87
CA TYR A 103 -23.30 5.08 -2.62
C TYR A 103 -23.45 3.59 -2.98
N ASN A 104 -24.45 3.23 -3.79
CA ASN A 104 -24.62 1.87 -4.27
C ASN A 104 -23.64 1.61 -5.42
N GLU A 105 -22.73 0.65 -5.22
CA GLU A 105 -21.81 0.18 -6.27
C GLU A 105 -22.48 -0.93 -7.09
N ALA A 106 -23.20 -0.56 -8.14
CA ALA A 106 -23.88 -1.50 -9.03
C ALA A 106 -22.94 -1.97 -10.15
N VAL A 107 -22.58 -3.26 -10.13
CA VAL A 107 -21.75 -3.89 -11.16
C VAL A 107 -22.56 -4.95 -11.91
N SER A 108 -22.60 -4.87 -13.25
CA SER A 108 -23.18 -5.91 -14.10
C SER A 108 -22.10 -6.55 -14.98
N LEU A 109 -22.11 -7.88 -15.05
CA LEU A 109 -21.17 -8.65 -15.87
C LEU A 109 -21.97 -9.63 -16.74
N ARG A 110 -21.72 -9.59 -18.05
CA ARG A 110 -22.26 -10.57 -19.00
C ARG A 110 -21.18 -11.61 -19.27
N ILE A 111 -21.47 -12.87 -18.94
CA ILE A 111 -20.59 -14.01 -19.22
C ILE A 111 -21.27 -14.85 -20.30
N GLU A 112 -20.56 -15.16 -21.38
CA GLU A 112 -21.05 -16.01 -22.47
C GLU A 112 -20.07 -17.17 -22.70
N GLY A 113 -20.59 -18.40 -22.75
CA GLY A 113 -19.79 -19.61 -22.95
C GLY A 113 -20.52 -20.89 -22.51
N GLY A 114 -19.97 -22.06 -22.85
CA GLY A 114 -20.36 -23.35 -22.29
C GLY A 114 -19.51 -23.67 -21.07
N VAL A 115 -20.15 -24.11 -19.99
CA VAL A 115 -19.50 -24.56 -18.73
C VAL A 115 -18.57 -25.74 -19.00
#